data_AF-A0A016UJX6-F1
#
_entry.id   AF-A0A016UJX6-F1
#
_cell.length_a   1.000
_cell.length_b   1.000
_cell.length_c   1.000
_cell.angle_alpha   90.00
_cell.angle_beta   90.00
_cell.angle_gamma   90.00
#
_symmetry.space_group_name_H-M   'P 1'
#
loop_
_entity.id
_entity.type
_entity.pdbx_description
1 polymer ?
#
loop_
_entity_poly.entity_id
_entity_poly.type
_entity_poly.pdbx_seq_one_letter_code
_entity_poly.pdbx_strand_id
1 'polypeptide(L)'
;MYCGLLQNVPIDEHLAIVEKQINEAIPDENFNGVAVIDIEEWRPLYEMNWGGKNVYRKQSIELARSRYPKLKKKEIEAIAKKEFNRASKTFFMRTFKKAIELRPKALWGLYDFPFCNAKAGDLEGDFECSNQAQRYNDE
;
A
#
# COMPACT_ATOMS: atom_id res chain seq x y z
N MET A 1 11.76 7.22 6.17
CA MET A 1 11.12 6.65 4.97
C MET A 1 12.17 5.87 4.21
N TYR A 2 12.00 4.57 4.04
CA TYR A 2 12.95 3.75 3.27
C TYR A 2 12.73 4.03 1.78
N CYS A 3 13.74 4.60 1.11
CA CYS A 3 13.74 4.73 -0.34
C CYS A 3 13.92 3.35 -0.97
N GLY A 4 12.83 2.71 -1.42
CA GLY A 4 12.94 1.40 -2.05
C GLY A 4 11.63 0.70 -2.35
N LEU A 5 11.76 -0.55 -2.78
CA LEU A 5 10.66 -1.49 -2.98
C LEU A 5 10.21 -2.10 -1.66
N LEU A 6 8.90 -2.30 -1.50
CA LEU A 6 8.29 -2.95 -0.32
C LEU A 6 8.89 -4.32 -0.01
N GLN A 7 9.24 -5.06 -1.06
CA GLN A 7 9.85 -6.39 -0.95
C GLN A 7 11.20 -6.40 -0.24
N ASN A 8 11.81 -5.22 -0.03
CA ASN A 8 13.11 -5.05 0.63
C ASN A 8 13.01 -4.22 1.92
N VAL A 9 11.82 -3.83 2.37
CA VAL A 9 11.65 -3.02 3.59
C VAL A 9 11.84 -3.92 4.82
N PRO A 10 12.77 -3.58 5.75
CA PRO A 10 12.83 -4.21 7.06
C PRO A 10 11.60 -3.80 7.88
N ILE A 11 10.62 -4.70 7.97
CA ILE A 11 9.30 -4.35 8.51
C ILE A 11 9.35 -3.90 9.97
N ASP A 12 10.24 -4.47 10.80
CA ASP A 12 10.32 -4.11 12.21
C ASP A 12 10.92 -2.72 12.43
N GLU A 13 11.88 -2.32 11.60
CA GLU A 13 12.42 -0.95 11.65
C GLU A 13 11.37 0.07 11.19
N HIS A 14 10.58 -0.25 10.16
CA HIS A 14 9.44 0.56 9.75
C HIS A 14 8.43 0.73 10.90
N LEU A 15 8.08 -0.36 11.59
CA LEU A 15 7.12 -0.30 12.70
C LEU A 15 7.64 0.52 13.89
N ALA A 16 8.95 0.49 14.17
CA ALA A 16 9.54 1.34 15.20
C ALA A 16 9.40 2.84 14.86
N ILE A 17 9.54 3.19 13.58
CA ILE A 17 9.32 4.57 13.10
C ILE A 17 7.85 4.95 13.20
N VAL A 18 6.92 4.07 12.77
CA VAL A 18 5.48 4.30 12.88
C VAL A 18 5.06 4.52 14.34
N GLU A 19 5.55 3.68 15.25
CA GLU A 19 5.26 3.80 16.68
C GLU A 19 5.72 5.15 17.25
N LYS A 20 6.95 5.55 16.91
CA LYS A 20 7.47 6.87 17.27
C LYS A 20 6.57 8.00 16.73
N GLN A 21 6.23 7.96 15.44
CA GLN A 21 5.42 8.99 14.79
C GLN A 21 4.00 9.09 15.36
N ILE A 22 3.37 7.96 15.69
CA ILE A 22 2.04 7.95 16.32
C ILE A 22 2.10 8.54 17.73
N ASN A 23 3.12 8.19 18.51
CA ASN A 23 3.31 8.74 19.86
C ASN A 23 3.58 10.24 19.84
N GLU A 24 4.28 10.74 18.82
CA GLU A 24 4.50 12.18 18.63
C GLU A 24 3.24 12.92 18.15
N ALA A 25 2.51 12.36 17.18
CA ALA A 25 1.37 13.02 16.54
C ALA A 25 0.07 12.93 17.36
N ILE A 26 -0.13 11.82 18.09
CA ILE A 26 -1.33 11.56 18.90
C ILE A 26 -0.87 11.18 20.32
N PRO A 27 -0.40 12.12 21.15
CA PRO A 27 0.18 11.78 22.47
C PRO A 27 -0.81 11.12 23.45
N ASP A 28 -2.10 11.40 23.32
CA ASP A 28 -3.14 10.77 24.15
C ASP A 28 -3.38 9.31 23.72
N GLU A 29 -2.97 8.36 24.56
CA GLU A 29 -3.21 6.93 24.36
C GLU A 29 -4.70 6.56 24.33
N ASN A 30 -5.57 7.39 24.92
CA ASN A 30 -7.02 7.20 24.93
C ASN A 30 -7.75 7.90 23.79
N PHE A 31 -7.02 8.49 22.84
CA PHE A 31 -7.61 9.16 21.69
C PHE A 31 -8.67 8.30 21.00
N ASN A 32 -9.87 8.87 20.85
CA ASN A 32 -11.06 8.20 20.33
C ASN A 32 -11.65 8.90 19.08
N GLY A 33 -10.87 9.79 18.47
CA GLY A 33 -11.24 10.47 17.23
C GLY A 33 -10.87 9.67 15.99
N VAL A 34 -11.01 10.31 14.83
CA VAL A 34 -10.58 9.76 13.54
C VAL A 34 -9.08 9.99 13.37
N ALA A 35 -8.36 8.94 12.99
CA ALA A 35 -6.94 8.99 12.64
C ALA A 35 -6.74 8.44 11.23
N VAL A 36 -6.05 9.19 10.38
CA VAL A 36 -5.87 8.86 8.97
C VAL A 36 -4.40 8.57 8.72
N ILE A 37 -4.12 7.41 8.14
CA ILE A 37 -2.80 7.06 7.62
C ILE A 37 -2.78 7.41 6.14
N ASP A 38 -1.84 8.28 5.78
CA ASP A 38 -1.66 8.78 4.42
C ASP A 38 -0.40 8.15 3.80
N ILE A 39 -0.58 7.10 3.01
CA ILE A 39 0.50 6.39 2.30
C ILE A 39 0.16 6.38 0.82
N GLU A 40 0.80 7.28 0.08
CA GLU A 40 0.47 7.50 -1.33
C GLU A 40 1.59 7.11 -2.28
N GLU A 41 2.83 6.92 -1.84
CA GLU A 41 3.99 6.69 -2.70
C GLU A 41 3.74 5.58 -3.73
N TRP A 42 3.14 4.48 -3.30
CA TRP A 42 2.78 3.29 -4.09
C TRP A 42 1.35 2.84 -3.74
N ARG A 43 0.71 2.07 -4.63
CA ARG A 43 -0.64 1.52 -4.41
C ARG A 43 -0.59 0.06 -3.96
N PRO A 44 -1.57 -0.45 -3.20
CA PRO A 44 -1.48 -1.76 -2.56
C PRO A 44 -1.30 -2.92 -3.54
N LEU A 45 -1.96 -2.86 -4.69
CA LEU A 45 -1.86 -3.89 -5.72
C LEU A 45 -0.85 -3.48 -6.79
N TYR A 46 -0.03 -4.44 -7.22
CA TYR A 46 0.95 -4.28 -8.29
C TYR A 46 0.34 -3.65 -9.55
N GLU A 47 -0.85 -4.09 -9.96
CA GLU A 47 -1.52 -3.58 -11.17
C GLU A 47 -2.03 -2.15 -11.03
N MET A 48 -2.30 -1.68 -9.80
CA MET A 48 -2.71 -0.30 -9.54
C MET A 48 -1.56 0.69 -9.67
N ASN A 49 -0.31 0.23 -9.70
CA ASN A 49 0.88 1.10 -9.79
C ASN A 49 1.15 1.55 -11.24
N TRP A 50 0.16 2.16 -11.88
CA TRP A 50 0.26 2.78 -13.20
C TRP A 50 0.73 4.26 -13.12
N GLY A 51 0.93 4.89 -14.28
CA GLY A 51 1.36 6.29 -14.37
C GLY A 51 2.75 6.51 -13.78
N GLY A 52 2.94 7.56 -12.99
CA GLY A 52 4.20 7.85 -12.30
C GLY A 52 4.66 6.72 -11.36
N LYS A 53 3.72 5.91 -10.85
CA LYS A 53 4.01 4.78 -9.94
C LYS A 53 4.46 3.51 -10.67
N ASN A 54 4.52 3.52 -12.01
CA ASN A 54 5.01 2.38 -12.79
C ASN A 54 6.48 2.03 -12.51
N VAL A 55 7.24 2.93 -11.87
CA VAL A 55 8.58 2.63 -11.35
C VAL A 55 8.57 1.42 -10.40
N TYR A 56 7.57 1.28 -9.53
CA TYR A 56 7.50 0.14 -8.59
C TYR A 56 7.28 -1.19 -9.31
N ARG A 57 6.52 -1.19 -10.42
CA ARG A 57 6.33 -2.38 -11.25
C ARG A 57 7.62 -2.80 -11.94
N LYS A 58 8.31 -1.84 -12.58
CA LYS A 58 9.60 -2.07 -13.24
C LYS A 58 10.66 -2.57 -12.27
N GLN A 59 10.80 -1.92 -11.13
CA GLN A 59 11.78 -2.30 -10.12
C GLN A 59 11.46 -3.69 -9.54
N SER A 60 10.17 -4.03 -9.34
CA SER A 60 9.78 -5.37 -8.89
C SER A 60 10.17 -6.47 -9.89
N ILE A 61 10.06 -6.19 -11.20
CA ILE A 61 10.52 -7.10 -12.26
C ILE A 61 12.04 -7.28 -12.21
N GLU A 62 12.81 -6.20 -12.06
CA GLU A 62 14.28 -6.31 -11.98
C GLU A 62 14.73 -7.04 -10.71
N LEU A 63 14.04 -6.82 -9.59
CA LEU A 63 14.28 -7.58 -8.36
C LEU A 63 14.01 -9.08 -8.57
N ALA A 64 12.88 -9.44 -9.18
CA ALA A 64 12.57 -10.84 -9.49
C ALA A 64 13.59 -11.43 -10.48
N ARG A 65 14.00 -10.70 -11.52
CA ARG A 65 15.00 -11.17 -12.49
C ARG A 65 16.37 -11.41 -11.85
N SER A 66 16.80 -10.53 -10.95
CA SER A 66 18.08 -10.71 -10.24
C SER A 66 18.07 -11.94 -9.32
N ARG A 67 16.92 -12.26 -8.70
CA ARG A 67 16.74 -13.46 -7.87
C ARG A 67 16.58 -14.75 -8.68
N TYR A 68 15.97 -14.68 -9.87
CA TYR A 68 15.62 -15.84 -10.69
C TYR A 68 16.10 -15.72 -12.16
N PRO A 69 17.41 -15.59 -12.42
CA PRO A 69 17.94 -15.19 -13.73
C PRO A 69 17.68 -16.16 -14.88
N LYS A 70 17.28 -17.40 -14.59
CA LYS A 70 17.00 -18.46 -15.58
C LYS A 70 15.55 -18.54 -16.03
N LEU A 71 14.62 -17.86 -15.34
CA LEU A 71 13.19 -17.93 -15.65
C LEU A 71 12.81 -17.07 -16.85
N LYS A 72 11.74 -17.46 -17.54
CA LYS A 72 11.23 -16.69 -18.67
C LYS A 72 10.54 -15.43 -18.19
N LYS A 73 10.45 -14.43 -19.07
CA LYS A 73 9.83 -13.12 -18.79
C LYS A 73 8.46 -13.23 -18.11
N LYS A 74 7.56 -14.10 -18.62
CA LYS A 74 6.21 -14.28 -18.06
C LYS A 74 6.22 -14.80 -16.63
N GLU A 75 7.16 -15.68 -16.29
CA GLU A 75 7.31 -16.22 -14.94
C GLU A 75 7.86 -15.14 -13.99
N ILE A 76 8.84 -14.35 -14.45
CA ILE A 76 9.38 -13.20 -13.70
C ILE A 76 8.28 -12.18 -13.40
N GLU A 77 7.44 -11.84 -14.36
CA GLU A 77 6.33 -10.89 -14.17
C GLU A 77 5.31 -11.41 -13.13
N ALA A 78 4.98 -12.71 -13.18
CA ALA A 78 4.09 -13.34 -12.21
C ALA A 78 4.70 -13.34 -10.79
N ILE A 79 6.00 -13.62 -10.67
CA ILE A 79 6.72 -13.56 -9.39
C ILE A 79 6.75 -12.13 -8.85
N ALA A 80 7.09 -11.14 -9.69
CA ALA A 80 7.13 -9.73 -9.30
C ALA A 80 5.78 -9.25 -8.75
N LYS A 81 4.68 -9.57 -9.43
CA LYS A 81 3.32 -9.27 -8.96
C LYS A 81 3.04 -9.92 -7.61
N LYS A 82 3.28 -11.23 -7.49
CA LYS A 82 2.99 -12.00 -6.27
C LYS A 82 3.79 -11.49 -5.07
N GLU A 83 5.10 -11.25 -5.24
CA GLU A 83 5.97 -10.77 -4.18
C GLU A 83 5.63 -9.32 -3.78
N PHE A 84 5.32 -8.45 -4.74
CA PHE A 84 4.87 -7.08 -4.45
C PHE A 84 3.56 -7.07 -3.65
N ASN A 85 2.51 -7.74 -4.13
CA ASN A 85 1.21 -7.77 -3.46
C ASN A 85 1.33 -8.33 -2.04
N ARG A 86 2.15 -9.38 -1.85
CA ARG A 86 2.41 -9.95 -0.52
C ARG A 86 3.11 -8.94 0.40
N ALA A 87 4.20 -8.32 -0.05
CA ALA A 87 4.95 -7.37 0.76
C ALA A 87 4.10 -6.14 1.12
N SER A 88 3.35 -5.62 0.15
CA SER A 88 2.37 -4.54 0.32
C SER A 88 1.31 -4.88 1.37
N LYS A 89 0.65 -6.05 1.25
CA LYS A 89 -0.33 -6.51 2.23
C LYS A 89 0.28 -6.60 3.63
N THR A 90 1.48 -7.19 3.75
CA THR A 90 2.17 -7.26 5.04
C THR A 90 2.47 -5.88 5.60
N PHE A 91 2.96 -4.94 4.77
CA PHE A 91 3.29 -3.58 5.19
C PHE A 91 2.06 -2.85 5.76
N PHE A 92 0.96 -2.80 5.01
CA PHE A 92 -0.27 -2.14 5.47
C PHE A 92 -0.85 -2.82 6.71
N MET A 93 -1.02 -4.14 6.69
CA MET A 93 -1.63 -4.87 7.81
C MET A 93 -0.83 -4.71 9.10
N ARG A 94 0.50 -4.78 9.02
CA ARG A 94 1.37 -4.61 10.20
C ARG A 94 1.33 -3.17 10.71
N THR A 95 1.32 -2.18 9.81
CA THR A 95 1.21 -0.76 10.16
C THR A 95 -0.11 -0.47 10.86
N PHE A 96 -1.23 -0.92 10.30
CA PHE A 96 -2.55 -0.78 10.93
C PHE A 96 -2.63 -1.47 12.28
N LYS A 97 -2.13 -2.71 12.36
CA LYS A 97 -2.13 -3.44 13.63
C LYS A 97 -1.39 -2.66 14.71
N LYS A 98 -0.19 -2.14 14.40
CA LYS A 98 0.59 -1.31 15.32
C LYS A 98 -0.16 -0.03 15.71
N ALA A 99 -0.80 0.65 14.75
CA ALA A 99 -1.57 1.86 15.01
C ALA A 99 -2.77 1.60 15.96
N ILE A 100 -3.51 0.52 15.73
CA ILE A 100 -4.63 0.08 16.58
C ILE A 100 -4.13 -0.35 17.96
N GLU A 101 -3.01 -1.08 18.05
CA GLU A 101 -2.41 -1.46 19.34
C GLU A 101 -2.07 -0.23 20.19
N LEU A 102 -1.55 0.83 19.56
CA LEU A 102 -1.15 2.07 20.24
C LEU A 102 -2.35 2.96 20.59
N ARG A 103 -3.35 3.07 19.71
CA ARG A 103 -4.55 3.89 19.91
C ARG A 103 -5.80 3.05 19.66
N PRO A 104 -6.19 2.18 20.61
CA PRO A 104 -7.24 1.19 20.40
C PRO A 104 -8.65 1.78 20.33
N LYS A 105 -8.83 3.02 20.80
CA LYS A 105 -10.12 3.73 20.76
C LYS A 105 -10.29 4.58 19.50
N ALA A 106 -9.21 4.79 18.74
CA ALA A 106 -9.24 5.63 17.55
C ALA A 106 -9.90 4.92 16.38
N LEU A 107 -10.54 5.69 15.52
CA LEU A 107 -11.09 5.22 14.25
C LEU A 107 -10.02 5.39 13.16
N TRP A 108 -9.27 4.32 12.91
CA TRP A 108 -8.19 4.32 11.91
C TRP A 108 -8.71 4.08 10.49
N GLY A 109 -8.24 4.89 9.54
CA GLY A 109 -8.52 4.73 8.11
C GLY A 109 -7.30 5.02 7.24
N LEU A 110 -7.33 4.56 5.99
CA LEU A 110 -6.40 5.00 4.95
C LEU A 110 -7.02 6.13 4.15
N TYR A 111 -6.25 7.16 3.86
CA TYR A 111 -6.62 8.13 2.83
C TYR A 111 -6.69 7.45 1.46
N ASP A 112 -7.66 7.84 0.62
CA ASP A 112 -7.87 7.38 -0.76
C ASP A 112 -8.31 5.90 -0.93
N PHE A 113 -8.79 5.23 0.13
CA PHE A 113 -9.33 3.86 0.06
C PHE A 113 -10.80 3.74 0.50
N PRO A 114 -11.63 2.97 -0.23
CA PRO A 114 -11.32 2.24 -1.47
C PRO A 114 -11.20 3.15 -2.70
N PHE A 115 -10.39 2.74 -3.67
CA PHE A 115 -10.24 3.48 -4.93
C PHE A 115 -11.46 3.25 -5.84
N CYS A 116 -11.95 4.29 -6.51
CA CYS A 116 -13.14 4.21 -7.37
C CYS A 116 -12.81 4.43 -8.84
N ASN A 117 -12.38 5.63 -9.21
CA ASN A 117 -11.74 5.93 -10.48
C ASN A 117 -11.03 7.30 -10.33
N ALA A 118 -10.13 7.65 -11.25
CA ALA A 118 -9.35 8.89 -11.14
C ALA A 118 -10.12 10.16 -11.56
N LYS A 119 -11.35 10.02 -12.05
CA LYS A 119 -12.18 11.08 -12.63
C LYS A 119 -13.62 11.02 -12.11
N ALA A 120 -13.82 10.49 -10.91
CA ALA A 120 -15.14 10.08 -10.46
C ALA A 120 -15.96 11.35 -10.22
N GLY A 121 -17.10 11.48 -10.90
CA GLY A 121 -17.88 12.72 -10.88
C GLY A 121 -17.32 13.86 -11.73
N ASP A 122 -16.25 13.67 -12.52
CA ASP A 122 -15.77 14.68 -13.49
C ASP A 122 -16.73 14.81 -14.68
N LEU A 123 -17.47 13.74 -14.99
CA LEU A 123 -18.44 13.68 -16.08
C LEU A 123 -19.85 13.57 -15.52
N GLU A 124 -20.78 14.32 -16.11
CA GLU A 124 -22.20 14.25 -15.78
C GLU A 124 -22.72 12.82 -16.01
N GLY A 125 -23.25 12.20 -14.94
CA GLY A 125 -23.73 10.82 -14.98
C GLY A 125 -22.71 9.75 -14.55
N ASP A 126 -21.44 10.09 -14.32
CA ASP A 126 -20.40 9.15 -13.89
C ASP A 126 -20.35 9.02 -12.35
N PHE A 127 -21.36 8.33 -11.80
CA PHE A 127 -21.52 8.11 -10.36
C PHE A 127 -21.08 6.72 -9.90
N GLU A 128 -20.54 5.90 -10.81
CA GLU A 128 -20.19 4.51 -10.54
C GLU A 128 -18.68 4.29 -10.59
N CYS A 129 -18.17 3.43 -9.70
CA CYS A 129 -16.79 3.00 -9.79
C CYS A 129 -16.59 2.11 -11.01
N SER A 130 -15.46 2.28 -11.69
CA SER A 130 -15.13 1.45 -12.84
C SER A 130 -15.07 -0.03 -12.45
N ASN A 131 -15.49 -0.93 -13.35
CA ASN A 131 -15.37 -2.38 -13.15
C ASN A 131 -13.95 -2.82 -12.76
N GLN A 132 -12.94 -2.09 -13.23
CA GLN A 132 -11.55 -2.37 -12.90
C GLN A 132 -11.23 -2.02 -11.44
N ALA A 133 -11.71 -0.89 -10.94
CA ALA A 133 -11.51 -0.51 -9.56
C ALA A 133 -12.29 -1.40 -8.58
N GLN A 134 -13.53 -1.76 -8.93
CA GLN A 134 -14.29 -2.74 -8.14
C GLN A 134 -13.49 -4.05 -7.98
N ARG A 135 -12.93 -4.58 -9.07
CA ARG A 135 -12.06 -5.77 -9.02
C ARG A 135 -10.80 -5.58 -8.17
N TYR A 136 -10.23 -4.38 -8.12
CA TYR A 136 -9.10 -4.10 -7.24
C TYR A 136 -9.50 -4.08 -5.77
N ASN A 137 -10.71 -3.61 -5.46
CA ASN A 137 -11.20 -3.54 -4.09
C ASN A 137 -11.62 -4.92 -3.55
N ASP A 138 -11.97 -5.85 -4.45
CA ASP A 138 -12.35 -7.24 -4.10
C ASP A 138 -11.15 -8.21 -3.96
N GLU A 139 -9.93 -7.80 -4.37
CA GLU A 139 -8.68 -8.61 -4.32
C GLU A 139 -7.94 -8.50 -2.97
#